data_AF-M1B0H9-F1
#
_entry.id   AF-M1B0H9-F1
#
_cell.length_a   1.000
_cell.length_b   1.000
_cell.length_c   1.000
_cell.angle_alpha   90.00
_cell.angle_beta   90.00
_cell.angle_gamma   90.00
#
_symmetry.space_group_name_H-M   'P 1'
#
loop_
_entity.id
_entity.type
_entity.pdbx_description
1 polymer ?
#
loop_
_entity_poly.entity_id
_entity_poly.type
_entity_poly.pdbx_seq_one_letter_code
_entity_poly.pdbx_strand_id
1 'polypeptide(L)'
;MTTKNRQIQNFTSNFGPQHPAAHGVSRSVLEMNGEVVERAEPHIGLLQGTEKLIEYKTYLQALPYSDRSEGDRGEHAHSSAVERLLNCEVPLRAQYIRVLFREITRISNHSLALTTHAMDVGLRI
;
A
#
# COMPACT_ATOMS: atom_id res chain seq x y z
N MET A 1 3.16 25.45 -47.17
CA MET A 1 3.01 24.16 -46.46
C MET A 1 2.24 24.43 -45.19
N THR A 2 0.94 24.13 -45.19
CA THR A 2 0.04 24.38 -44.06
C THR A 2 0.34 23.40 -42.93
N THR A 3 0.81 23.91 -41.80
CA THR A 3 0.94 23.16 -40.55
C THR A 3 -0.47 22.74 -40.10
N LYS A 4 -0.86 21.50 -40.43
CA LYS A 4 -2.04 20.85 -39.86
C LYS A 4 -1.83 20.77 -38.34
N ASN A 5 -2.48 21.66 -37.59
CA ASN A 5 -2.73 21.44 -36.16
C ASN A 5 -3.52 20.14 -36.04
N ARG A 6 -2.85 19.04 -35.73
CA ARG A 6 -3.52 17.80 -35.31
C ARG A 6 -4.23 18.14 -34.00
N GLN A 7 -5.57 18.23 -34.04
CA GLN A 7 -6.35 18.16 -32.82
C GLN A 7 -6.04 16.82 -32.18
N ILE A 8 -5.35 16.86 -31.04
CA ILE A 8 -5.07 15.68 -30.24
C ILE A 8 -6.43 15.19 -29.75
N GLN A 9 -6.84 13.99 -30.18
CA GLN A 9 -8.08 13.40 -29.69
C GLN A 9 -7.83 12.85 -28.29
N ASN A 10 -8.73 13.16 -27.37
CA ASN A 10 -8.71 12.57 -26.03
C ASN A 10 -8.89 11.06 -26.17
N PHE A 11 -8.01 10.28 -25.56
CA PHE A 11 -8.10 8.83 -25.55
C PHE A 11 -8.02 8.31 -24.11
N THR A 12 -8.73 7.21 -23.87
CA THR A 12 -8.78 6.58 -22.56
C THR A 12 -7.76 5.46 -22.47
N SER A 13 -6.87 5.53 -21.48
CA SER A 13 -5.85 4.51 -21.19
C SER A 13 -6.16 3.81 -19.87
N ASN A 14 -6.13 2.46 -19.87
CA ASN A 14 -6.38 1.67 -18.67
C ASN A 14 -5.04 1.32 -18.01
N PHE A 15 -4.72 1.99 -16.91
CA PHE A 15 -3.60 1.63 -16.06
C PHE A 15 -4.04 0.49 -15.14
N GLY A 16 -3.79 -0.74 -15.59
CA GLY A 16 -4.30 -1.96 -14.98
C GLY A 16 -3.47 -2.50 -13.82
N PRO A 17 -4.02 -3.47 -13.07
CA PRO A 17 -3.44 -4.04 -11.85
C PRO A 17 -2.14 -4.85 -12.05
N GLN A 18 -1.77 -5.09 -13.30
CA GLN A 18 -0.56 -5.85 -13.66
C GLN A 18 0.39 -5.00 -14.52
N HIS A 19 0.17 -3.68 -14.56
CA HIS A 19 1.08 -2.78 -15.25
C HIS A 19 2.46 -2.83 -14.56
N PRO A 20 3.59 -2.92 -15.30
CA PRO A 20 4.92 -3.09 -14.71
C PRO A 20 5.32 -1.99 -13.71
N ALA A 21 4.76 -0.79 -13.88
CA ALA A 21 4.96 0.37 -13.00
C ALA A 21 3.83 0.58 -11.97
N ALA A 22 2.92 -0.38 -11.81
CA ALA A 22 1.89 -0.36 -10.78
C ALA A 22 2.36 -1.22 -9.60
N HIS A 23 3.10 -0.61 -8.66
CA HIS A 23 3.41 -1.29 -7.41
C HIS A 23 2.14 -1.38 -6.54
N GLY A 24 1.54 -2.58 -6.56
CA GLY A 24 0.27 -2.88 -5.91
C GLY A 24 -0.84 -3.14 -6.92
N VAL A 25 -1.98 -3.66 -6.43
CA VAL A 25 -3.12 -4.02 -7.29
C VAL A 25 -4.02 -2.79 -7.46
N SER A 26 -3.50 -1.74 -8.08
CA SER A 26 -4.25 -0.51 -8.38
C SER A 26 -4.70 -0.50 -9.84
N ARG A 27 -5.98 -0.27 -10.07
CA ARG A 27 -6.51 -0.01 -11.42
C ARG A 27 -6.97 1.44 -11.49
N SER A 28 -6.50 2.19 -12.48
CA SER A 28 -6.98 3.54 -12.76
C SER A 28 -7.28 3.71 -14.25
N VAL A 29 -8.44 4.27 -14.57
CA VAL A 29 -8.81 4.64 -15.94
C VAL A 29 -8.42 6.10 -16.13
N LEU A 30 -7.52 6.36 -17.09
CA LEU A 30 -6.95 7.67 -17.37
C LEU A 30 -7.56 8.23 -18.66
N GLU A 31 -8.13 9.42 -18.60
CA GLU A 31 -8.50 10.20 -19.78
C GLU A 31 -7.34 11.15 -20.10
N MET A 32 -6.70 10.93 -21.25
CA MET A 32 -5.47 11.62 -21.64
C MET A 32 -5.68 12.47 -22.89
N ASN A 33 -5.09 13.66 -22.86
CA ASN A 33 -4.93 14.55 -24.00
C ASN A 33 -3.45 14.63 -24.36
N GLY A 34 -3.00 13.66 -25.16
CA GLY A 34 -1.57 13.50 -25.49
C GLY A 34 -0.77 13.06 -24.27
N GLU A 35 0.12 13.92 -23.77
CA GLU A 35 0.98 13.67 -22.60
C GLU A 35 0.34 14.15 -21.28
N VAL A 36 -0.77 14.88 -21.35
CA VAL A 36 -1.45 15.45 -20.17
C VAL A 36 -2.61 14.55 -19.76
N VAL A 37 -2.67 14.20 -18.48
CA VAL A 37 -3.83 13.52 -17.88
C VAL A 37 -4.87 14.58 -17.50
N GLU A 38 -6.05 14.55 -18.12
CA GLU A 38 -7.16 15.45 -17.79
C GLU A 38 -7.99 14.90 -16.63
N ARG A 39 -8.17 13.58 -16.57
CA ARG A 39 -8.94 12.90 -15.52
C ARG A 39 -8.38 11.52 -15.22
N ALA A 40 -8.38 11.15 -13.95
CA ALA A 40 -8.02 9.81 -13.49
C ALA A 40 -9.13 9.28 -12.58
N GLU A 41 -9.73 8.16 -12.95
CA GLU A 41 -10.70 7.45 -12.12
C GLU A 41 -10.04 6.22 -11.47
N PRO A 42 -9.72 6.28 -10.17
CA PRO A 42 -9.20 5.12 -9.46
C PRO A 42 -10.32 4.13 -9.14
N HIS A 43 -10.10 2.86 -9.48
CA HIS A 43 -10.96 1.76 -9.10
C HIS A 43 -10.32 1.00 -7.93
N ILE A 44 -10.81 1.28 -6.72
CA ILE A 44 -10.36 0.68 -5.47
C ILE A 44 -11.20 -0.58 -5.18
N GLY A 45 -10.62 -1.58 -4.49
CA GLY A 45 -11.36 -2.77 -4.01
C GLY A 45 -10.87 -4.11 -4.54
N LEU A 46 -9.69 -4.16 -5.18
CA LEU A 46 -9.06 -5.42 -5.63
C LEU A 46 -8.35 -6.18 -4.49
N LEU A 47 -8.34 -5.61 -3.28
CA LEU A 47 -7.72 -6.18 -2.08
C LEU A 47 -8.78 -6.77 -1.14
N GLN A 48 -8.37 -7.71 -0.28
CA GLN A 48 -9.27 -8.50 0.55
C GLN A 48 -10.03 -7.66 1.59
N GLY A 49 -11.33 -7.94 1.76
CA GLY A 49 -12.17 -7.41 2.85
C GLY A 49 -11.86 -8.09 4.19
N THR A 50 -10.70 -7.77 4.77
CA THR A 50 -10.20 -8.35 6.03
C THR A 50 -11.02 -7.94 7.24
N GLU A 51 -11.68 -6.77 7.22
CA GLU A 51 -12.49 -6.24 8.32
C GLU A 51 -13.58 -7.23 8.76
N LYS A 52 -14.36 -7.75 7.80
CA LYS A 52 -15.45 -8.69 8.11
C LYS A 52 -14.94 -10.05 8.58
N LEU A 53 -13.77 -10.47 8.10
CA LEU A 53 -13.17 -11.74 8.50
C LEU A 53 -12.70 -11.71 9.95
N ILE A 54 -12.20 -10.57 10.43
CA ILE A 54 -11.68 -10.40 11.79
C ILE A 54 -12.79 -10.52 12.85
N GLU A 55 -14.04 -10.16 12.53
CA GLU A 55 -15.18 -10.29 13.45
C GLU A 55 -15.42 -11.74 13.93
N TYR A 56 -15.13 -12.73 13.07
CA TYR A 56 -15.33 -14.14 13.38
C TYR A 56 -14.09 -14.82 13.98
N LYS A 57 -13.03 -14.05 14.29
CA LYS A 57 -11.74 -14.55 14.80
C LYS A 57 -11.49 -14.10 16.23
N THR A 58 -10.76 -14.91 16.98
CA THR A 58 -10.29 -14.51 18.31
C THR A 58 -9.16 -13.48 18.20
N TYR A 59 -8.89 -12.72 19.25
CA TYR A 59 -7.85 -11.69 19.26
C TYR A 59 -6.47 -12.20 18.81
N LEU A 60 -6.12 -13.43 19.18
CA LEU A 60 -4.87 -14.08 18.77
C LEU A 60 -4.90 -14.55 17.31
N GLN A 61 -6.06 -15.00 16.83
CA GLN A 61 -6.22 -15.40 15.43
C GLN A 61 -6.29 -14.20 14.47
N ALA A 62 -6.61 -13.01 14.98
CA ALA A 62 -6.63 -11.77 14.21
C ALA A 62 -5.23 -11.21 13.93
N LEU A 63 -4.22 -11.54 14.76
CA LEU A 63 -2.85 -11.03 14.62
C LEU A 63 -2.25 -11.23 13.20
N PRO A 64 -2.28 -12.43 12.60
CA PRO A 64 -1.73 -12.64 11.26
C PRO A 64 -2.49 -11.90 10.16
N TYR A 65 -3.77 -11.55 10.38
CA TYR A 65 -4.55 -10.76 9.42
C TYR A 65 -4.16 -9.29 9.45
N SER A 66 -3.78 -8.78 10.62
CA SER A 66 -3.28 -7.40 10.77
C SER A 66 -1.94 -7.19 10.06
N ASP A 67 -1.04 -8.18 10.09
CA ASP A 67 0.24 -8.13 9.34
C ASP A 67 0.02 -8.05 7.83
N ARG A 68 -0.94 -8.81 7.32
CA ARG A 68 -1.22 -8.86 5.88
C ARG A 68 -1.77 -7.54 5.32
N SER A 69 -2.43 -6.71 6.15
CA SER A 69 -3.06 -5.47 5.69
C SER A 69 -2.06 -4.31 5.61
N GLU A 70 -1.25 -4.11 6.66
CA GLU A 70 -0.41 -2.92 6.82
C GLU A 70 1.07 -3.28 7.14
N GLY A 71 1.46 -4.53 6.89
CA GLY A 71 2.73 -5.10 7.32
C GLY A 71 2.90 -5.09 8.84
N ASP A 72 4.15 -5.06 9.30
CA ASP A 72 4.55 -5.03 10.71
C ASP A 72 3.96 -3.85 11.53
N ARG A 73 3.51 -2.77 10.87
CA ARG A 73 2.79 -1.67 11.55
C ARG A 73 1.44 -2.14 12.08
N GLY A 74 0.79 -3.06 11.39
CA GLY A 74 -0.51 -3.62 11.76
C GLY A 74 -0.45 -4.46 13.03
N GLU A 75 0.57 -5.32 13.17
CA GLU A 75 0.70 -6.23 14.32
C GLU A 75 0.91 -5.49 15.65
N HIS A 76 1.83 -4.51 15.64
CA HIS A 76 2.12 -3.73 16.83
C HIS A 76 0.93 -2.86 17.27
N ALA A 77 0.19 -2.29 16.30
CA ALA A 77 -1.00 -1.50 16.57
C ALA A 77 -2.13 -2.36 17.13
N HIS A 78 -2.37 -3.54 16.56
CA HIS A 78 -3.37 -4.51 17.06
C HIS A 78 -3.05 -4.97 18.48
N SER A 79 -1.80 -5.37 18.73
CA SER A 79 -1.35 -5.82 20.05
C SER A 79 -1.49 -4.72 21.11
N SER A 80 -1.07 -3.51 20.79
CA SER A 80 -1.18 -2.35 21.71
C SER A 80 -2.64 -1.97 21.98
N ALA A 81 -3.54 -2.12 21.00
CA ALA A 81 -4.96 -1.88 21.18
C ALA A 81 -5.60 -2.93 22.10
N VAL A 82 -5.30 -4.22 21.89
CA VAL A 82 -5.78 -5.32 22.73
C VAL A 82 -5.27 -5.19 24.18
N GLU A 83 -4.01 -4.83 24.36
CA GLU A 83 -3.42 -4.64 25.69
C GLU A 83 -4.07 -3.49 26.46
N ARG A 84 -4.38 -2.38 25.78
CA ARG A 84 -5.11 -1.25 26.38
C ARG A 84 -6.55 -1.60 26.71
N LEU A 85 -7.23 -2.39 25.86
CA LEU A 85 -8.58 -2.87 26.12
C LEU A 85 -8.65 -3.78 27.35
N LEU A 86 -7.64 -4.62 27.55
CA LEU A 86 -7.57 -5.59 28.65
C LEU A 86 -6.82 -5.07 29.89
N ASN A 87 -6.32 -3.82 29.87
CA ASN A 87 -5.48 -3.23 30.91
C ASN A 87 -4.28 -4.13 31.30
N CYS A 88 -3.61 -4.69 30.30
CA CYS A 88 -2.46 -5.56 30.50
C CYS A 88 -1.16 -4.74 30.65
N GLU A 89 -0.37 -5.03 31.68
CA GLU A 89 0.96 -4.44 31.85
C GLU A 89 2.02 -5.23 31.07
N VAL A 90 2.65 -4.57 30.10
CA VAL A 90 3.72 -5.16 29.30
C VAL A 90 5.06 -4.95 29.99
N PRO A 91 5.86 -6.01 30.23
CA PRO A 91 7.15 -5.85 30.90
C PRO A 91 8.10 -4.97 30.10
N LEU A 92 8.93 -4.19 30.79
CA LEU A 92 9.83 -3.20 30.18
C LEU A 92 10.72 -3.79 29.08
N ARG A 93 11.23 -5.02 29.30
CA ARG A 93 12.03 -5.74 28.30
C ARG A 93 11.26 -5.97 26.98
N ALA A 94 9.98 -6.32 27.05
CA ALA A 94 9.17 -6.56 25.86
C ALA A 94 8.90 -5.26 25.09
N GLN A 95 8.74 -4.14 25.79
CA GLN A 95 8.58 -2.82 25.15
C GLN A 95 9.82 -2.44 24.33
N TYR A 96 11.03 -2.62 24.87
CA TYR A 96 12.27 -2.36 24.13
C TYR A 96 12.41 -3.22 22.89
N ILE A 97 12.12 -4.52 23.00
CA ILE A 97 12.16 -5.44 21.85
C ILE A 97 11.18 -4.98 20.77
N ARG A 98 9.95 -4.63 21.14
CA ARG A 98 8.93 -4.16 20.17
C ARG A 98 9.36 -2.90 19.45
N VAL A 99 9.92 -1.92 20.16
CA VAL A 99 10.42 -0.69 19.53
C VAL A 99 11.56 -1.02 18.58
N LEU A 100 12.53 -1.83 19.01
CA LEU A 100 13.66 -2.23 18.17
C LEU A 100 13.19 -2.88 16.84
N PHE A 101 12.30 -3.89 16.92
CA PHE A 101 11.78 -4.56 15.73
C PHE A 101 10.96 -3.64 14.84
N ARG A 102 10.08 -2.82 15.43
CA ARG A 102 9.28 -1.84 14.68
C ARG A 102 10.13 -0.86 13.88
N GLU A 103 11.26 -0.43 14.46
CA GLU A 103 12.18 0.48 13.81
C GLU A 103 12.99 -0.21 12.70
N ILE A 104 13.40 -1.46 12.90
CA ILE A 104 14.05 -2.28 11.87
C ILE A 104 13.12 -2.45 10.67
N THR A 105 11.87 -2.84 10.89
CA THR A 105 10.92 -3.03 9.79
C THR A 105 10.55 -1.71 9.12
N ARG A 106 10.51 -0.59 9.86
CA ARG A 106 10.34 0.74 9.25
C ARG A 106 11.47 1.05 8.26
N ILE A 107 12.72 0.81 8.64
CA ILE A 107 13.88 1.02 7.77
C ILE A 107 13.78 0.10 6.55
N SER A 108 13.48 -1.18 6.75
CA SER A 108 13.28 -2.15 5.67
C SER A 108 12.21 -1.69 4.68
N ASN A 109 11.05 -1.25 5.18
CA ASN A 109 9.95 -0.76 4.34
C ASN A 109 10.31 0.50 3.57
N HIS A 110 11.09 1.41 4.18
CA HIS A 110 11.56 2.60 3.48
C HIS A 110 12.56 2.26 2.37
N SER A 111 13.49 1.35 2.65
CA SER A 111 14.43 0.84 1.64
C SER A 111 13.70 0.18 0.48
N LEU A 112 12.68 -0.65 0.77
CA LEU A 112 11.84 -1.25 -0.26
C LEU A 112 11.13 -0.19 -1.09
N ALA A 113 10.51 0.82 -0.46
CA ALA A 113 9.84 1.90 -1.18
C ALA A 113 10.80 2.66 -2.11
N LEU A 114 12.02 2.93 -1.67
CA LEU A 114 13.03 3.59 -2.50
C LEU A 114 13.47 2.74 -3.69
N THR A 115 13.71 1.44 -3.49
CA THR A 115 14.13 0.55 -4.59
C THR A 115 13.00 0.32 -5.60
N THR A 116 11.76 0.20 -5.13
CA THR A 116 10.58 0.09 -6.01
C THR A 116 10.41 1.36 -6.83
N HIS A 117 10.48 2.55 -6.22
CA HIS A 117 10.41 3.81 -6.96
C HIS A 117 11.57 3.98 -7.97
N ALA A 118 12.78 3.56 -7.62
CA ALA A 118 13.90 3.60 -8.56
C ALA A 118 13.66 2.68 -9.78
N MET A 119 13.06 1.51 -9.56
CA MET A 119 12.68 0.57 -10.61
C MET A 119 11.58 1.13 -11.53
N ASP A 120 10.55 1.75 -10.97
CA ASP A 120 9.45 2.37 -11.73
C ASP A 120 9.92 3.45 -12.71
N VAL A 121 10.91 4.24 -12.29
CA VAL A 121 11.49 5.33 -13.11
C VAL A 121 12.53 4.80 -14.11
N GLY A 122 12.82 3.50 -14.10
CA GLY A 122 13.73 2.85 -15.04
C GLY A 122 15.21 3.04 -14.69
N LEU A 123 15.54 3.40 -13.45
CA LEU A 123 16.92 3.49 -12.99
C LEU A 123 17.50 2.08 -12.88
N ARG A 124 18.28 1.68 -13.87
CA ARG A 124 18.93 0.37 -13.95
C ARG A 124 20.28 0.47 -13.23
N ILE A 125 20.40 -0.19 -12.08
CA ILE A 125 21.68 -0.39 -11.39
C ILE A 125 22.47 -1.49 -12.14
#